data_AF-D2RFI9-F1
#
_entry.id   AF-D2RFI9-F1
#
_cell.length_a   1.000
_cell.length_b   1.000
_cell.length_c   1.000
_cell.angle_alpha   90.00
_cell.angle_beta   90.00
_cell.angle_gamma   90.00
#
_symmetry.space_group_name_H-M   'P 1'
#
loop_
_entity.id
_entity.type
_entity.pdbx_description
1 polymer ?
#
loop_
_entity_poly.entity_id
_entity_poly.type
_entity_poly.pdbx_seq_one_letter_code
_entity_poly.pdbx_strand_id
1 'polypeptide(L)'
;MKGLSWLLQLLTGIALVLFVTYHFVVTHITGSLAYEEVLQRLMSLKVFYVIFLLIVVFHAFNGLKVISEEYGFKWSRIFYVVMVVAVAYGLYSLF
;
A
#
# COMPACT_ATOMS: atom_id res chain seq x y z
N MET A 1 -14.19 12.19 5.31
CA MET A 1 -14.59 10.78 5.02
C MET A 1 -15.94 10.45 5.66
N LYS A 2 -16.77 9.61 5.04
CA LYS A 2 -18.03 9.12 5.64
C LYS A 2 -18.26 7.63 5.29
N GLY A 3 -18.97 6.91 6.15
CA GLY A 3 -19.41 5.53 5.90
C GLY A 3 -18.27 4.55 5.62
N LEU A 4 -18.39 3.78 4.55
CA LEU A 4 -17.46 2.69 4.20
C LEU A 4 -16.01 3.16 3.98
N SER A 5 -15.81 4.32 3.34
CA SER A 5 -14.46 4.85 3.10
C SER A 5 -13.71 5.14 4.41
N TRP A 6 -14.44 5.55 5.45
CA TRP A 6 -13.86 5.74 6.78
C TRP A 6 -13.48 4.42 7.43
N LEU A 7 -14.39 3.44 7.41
CA LEU A 7 -14.14 2.11 7.99
C LEU A 7 -12.93 1.44 7.32
N LEU A 8 -12.83 1.49 5.99
CA LEU A 8 -11.71 0.92 5.26
C LEU A 8 -10.38 1.63 5.61
N GLN A 9 -10.37 2.95 5.82
CA GLN A 9 -9.16 3.66 6.25
C GLN A 9 -8.70 3.17 7.63
N LEU A 10 -9.63 3.02 8.58
CA LEU A 10 -9.32 2.53 9.92
C LEU A 10 -8.74 1.11 9.88
N LEU A 11 -9.45 0.19 9.21
CA LEU A 11 -9.04 -1.21 9.14
C LEU A 11 -7.69 -1.39 8.43
N THR A 12 -7.48 -0.67 7.32
CA THR A 12 -6.18 -0.69 6.62
C THR A 12 -5.07 -0.05 7.46
N GLY A 13 -5.37 0.99 8.24
CA GLY A 13 -4.39 1.60 9.15
C GLY A 13 -3.92 0.63 10.24
N ILE A 14 -4.85 -0.09 10.86
CA ILE A 14 -4.53 -1.15 11.84
C ILE A 14 -3.72 -2.26 11.17
N ALA A 15 -4.13 -2.71 9.98
CA ALA A 15 -3.41 -3.74 9.24
C ALA A 15 -1.98 -3.28 8.90
N LEU A 16 -1.78 -2.02 8.51
CA LEU A 16 -0.47 -1.48 8.17
C LEU A 16 0.52 -1.54 9.33
N VAL A 17 0.07 -1.43 10.58
CA VAL A 17 0.97 -1.62 11.74
C VAL A 17 1.65 -2.99 11.66
N LEU A 18 0.91 -4.04 11.31
CA LEU A 18 1.47 -5.40 11.19
C LEU A 18 2.29 -5.57 9.91
N PHE A 19 1.70 -5.21 8.75
CA PHE A 19 2.33 -5.43 7.44
C PHE A 19 3.62 -4.63 7.27
N VAL A 20 3.61 -3.33 7.62
CA VAL A 20 4.79 -2.48 7.52
C VAL A 20 5.87 -2.94 8.49
N THR A 21 5.51 -3.28 9.74
CA THR A 21 6.49 -3.77 10.72
C THR A 21 7.16 -5.05 10.23
N TYR A 22 6.39 -6.03 9.77
CA TYR A 22 6.95 -7.27 9.23
C TYR A 22 7.84 -7.00 8.02
N HIS A 23 7.36 -6.21 7.05
CA HIS A 23 8.15 -5.86 5.87
C HIS A 23 9.46 -5.18 6.25
N PHE A 24 9.40 -4.22 7.17
CA PHE A 24 10.55 -3.44 7.61
C PHE A 24 11.59 -4.32 8.30
N VAL A 25 11.17 -5.19 9.23
CA VAL A 25 12.07 -6.11 9.91
C VAL A 25 12.72 -7.07 8.93
N VAL A 26 11.92 -7.80 8.15
CA VAL A 26 12.40 -8.88 7.29
C VAL A 26 13.19 -8.36 6.09
N THR A 27 12.88 -7.16 5.58
CA THR A 27 13.56 -6.60 4.40
C THR A 27 14.72 -5.68 4.75
N HIS A 28 14.56 -4.82 5.76
CA HIS A 28 15.52 -3.74 6.03
C HIS A 28 16.38 -3.94 7.27
N ILE A 29 15.93 -4.72 8.26
CA ILE A 29 16.70 -4.94 9.50
C ILE A 29 17.49 -6.23 9.44
N THR A 30 16.84 -7.36 9.14
CA THR A 30 17.46 -8.68 9.17
C THR A 30 17.74 -9.25 7.79
N GLY A 31 17.12 -8.67 6.75
CA GLY A 31 17.22 -9.15 5.39
C GLY A 31 18.32 -8.47 4.58
N SER A 32 18.51 -9.00 3.38
CA SER A 32 19.35 -8.42 2.35
C SER A 32 18.51 -7.67 1.30
N LEU A 33 19.14 -6.65 0.74
CA LEU A 33 18.66 -5.91 -0.43
C LEU A 33 19.33 -6.38 -1.73
N ALA A 34 20.16 -7.43 -1.67
CA ALA A 34 20.68 -8.08 -2.88
C ALA A 34 19.52 -8.60 -3.74
N TYR A 35 19.65 -8.45 -5.05
CA TYR A 35 18.57 -8.71 -6.00
C TYR A 35 18.01 -10.13 -5.87
N GLU A 36 18.88 -11.13 -5.77
CA GLU A 36 18.51 -12.54 -5.69
C GLU A 36 17.70 -12.85 -4.43
N GLU A 37 18.08 -12.28 -3.28
CA GLU A 37 17.38 -12.49 -2.01
C GLU A 37 16.05 -11.73 -1.96
N VAL A 38 15.97 -10.54 -2.56
CA VAL A 38 14.72 -9.80 -2.73
C VAL A 38 13.76 -10.60 -3.62
N LEU A 39 14.25 -11.12 -4.76
CA LEU A 39 13.45 -11.92 -5.68
C LEU A 39 12.94 -13.20 -5.00
N GLN A 40 13.80 -13.91 -4.28
CA GLN A 40 13.41 -15.12 -3.54
C GLN A 40 12.32 -14.82 -2.51
N ARG A 41 12.45 -13.71 -1.77
CA ARG A 41 11.45 -13.28 -0.78
C ARG A 41 10.13 -12.84 -1.42
N LEU A 42 10.19 -12.10 -2.53
CA LEU A 42 8.99 -11.72 -3.29
C LEU A 42 8.23 -12.95 -3.78
N MET A 43 8.93 -13.98 -4.26
CA MET A 43 8.33 -15.22 -4.71
C MET A 43 7.73 -16.05 -3.56
N SER A 44 8.46 -16.18 -2.44
CA SER A 44 7.99 -16.98 -1.29
C SER A 44 6.85 -16.32 -0.52
N LEU A 45 6.80 -14.98 -0.49
CA LEU A 45 5.79 -14.19 0.22
C LEU A 45 4.86 -13.44 -0.75
N LYS A 46 4.66 -13.97 -1.96
CA LYS A 46 3.88 -13.31 -3.03
C LYS A 46 2.50 -12.85 -2.56
N VAL A 47 1.76 -13.71 -1.85
CA VAL A 47 0.42 -13.38 -1.30
C VAL A 47 0.50 -12.22 -0.31
N PHE A 48 1.49 -12.22 0.58
CA PHE A 48 1.72 -11.13 1.53
C PHE A 48 1.93 -9.80 0.79
N TYR A 49 2.79 -9.78 -0.24
CA TYR A 49 3.08 -8.55 -0.99
C TYR A 49 1.88 -8.05 -1.82
N VAL A 50 1.06 -8.94 -2.38
CA VAL A 50 -0.18 -8.54 -3.06
C VAL A 50 -1.15 -7.89 -2.08
N ILE A 51 -1.39 -8.51 -0.91
CA ILE A 51 -2.30 -7.96 0.10
C ILE A 51 -1.74 -6.64 0.65
N PHE A 52 -0.43 -6.60 0.95
CA PHE A 52 0.23 -5.40 1.44
C PHE A 52 0.12 -4.23 0.46
N LEU A 53 0.34 -4.50 -0.83
CA LEU A 53 0.19 -3.51 -1.91
C LEU A 53 -1.22 -2.90 -1.90
N LEU A 54 -2.27 -3.72 -1.87
CA LEU A 54 -3.64 -3.24 -1.88
C LEU A 54 -3.96 -2.39 -0.65
N ILE A 55 -3.52 -2.83 0.53
CA ILE A 55 -3.73 -2.13 1.80
C ILE A 55 -3.02 -0.77 1.79
N VAL A 56 -1.72 -0.75 1.47
CA VAL A 56 -0.91 0.47 1.56
C VAL A 56 -1.32 1.50 0.52
N VAL A 57 -1.61 1.07 -0.71
CA VAL A 57 -2.03 1.96 -1.81
C VAL A 57 -3.39 2.56 -1.50
N PHE A 58 -4.36 1.76 -1.05
CA PHE A 58 -5.65 2.31 -0.61
C PHE A 58 -5.47 3.32 0.54
N HIS A 59 -4.78 2.92 1.61
CA HIS A 59 -4.65 3.75 2.81
C HIS A 59 -3.96 5.09 2.52
N ALA A 60 -2.88 5.06 1.76
CA ALA A 60 -2.13 6.26 1.41
C ALA A 60 -2.95 7.21 0.54
N PHE A 61 -3.50 6.74 -0.58
CA PHE A 61 -4.18 7.64 -1.52
C PHE A 61 -5.57 8.05 -1.05
N ASN A 62 -6.30 7.20 -0.33
CA ASN A 62 -7.57 7.60 0.27
C ASN A 62 -7.35 8.65 1.37
N GLY A 63 -6.29 8.54 2.17
CA GLY A 63 -5.90 9.56 3.15
C GLY A 63 -5.50 10.88 2.50
N LEU A 64 -4.57 10.84 1.53
CA LEU A 64 -4.12 12.03 0.81
C LEU A 64 -5.25 12.76 0.07
N LYS A 65 -6.19 12.01 -0.50
CA LYS A 65 -7.40 12.57 -1.11
C LYS A 65 -8.16 13.44 -0.13
N VAL A 66 -8.38 12.92 1.07
CA VAL A 66 -9.21 13.59 2.10
C VAL A 66 -8.50 14.81 2.64
N ILE A 67 -7.20 14.70 2.91
CA ILE A 67 -6.36 15.84 3.27
C ILE A 67 -6.46 16.93 2.19
N SER A 68 -6.32 16.56 0.92
CA SER A 68 -6.39 17.51 -0.20
C SER A 68 -7.76 18.20 -0.32
N GLU A 69 -8.84 17.44 -0.12
CA GLU A 69 -10.21 17.99 -0.11
C GLU A 69 -10.42 18.97 1.06
N GLU A 70 -9.82 18.70 2.23
CA GLU A 70 -9.85 19.60 3.40
C GLU A 70 -9.11 20.92 3.16
N TYR A 71 -8.05 20.91 2.34
CA TYR A 71 -7.39 22.12 1.85
C TYR A 71 -8.13 22.82 0.69
N GLY A 72 -9.30 22.32 0.27
CA GLY A 72 -10.13 22.91 -0.77
C GLY A 72 -9.78 22.47 -2.21
N PHE A 73 -8.86 21.52 -2.39
CA PHE A 73 -8.51 21.01 -3.72
C PHE A 73 -9.54 20.00 -4.22
N LYS A 74 -9.86 20.05 -5.52
CA LYS A 74 -10.80 19.11 -6.18
C LYS A 74 -10.06 17.99 -6.93
N TRP A 75 -9.11 17.35 -6.26
CA TRP A 75 -8.20 16.36 -6.88
C TRP A 75 -8.62 14.90 -6.70
N SER A 76 -9.85 14.65 -6.24
CA SER A 76 -10.32 13.30 -5.93
C SER A 76 -10.12 12.29 -7.06
N ARG A 77 -10.40 12.71 -8.31
CA ARG A 77 -10.19 11.88 -9.51
C ARG A 77 -8.72 11.50 -9.71
N ILE A 78 -7.79 12.41 -9.44
CA ILE A 78 -6.36 12.16 -9.60
C ILE A 78 -5.92 11.06 -8.64
N PHE A 79 -6.34 11.14 -7.38
CA PHE A 79 -6.00 10.11 -6.38
C PHE A 79 -6.55 8.73 -6.75
N TYR A 80 -7.76 8.63 -7.31
CA TYR A 80 -8.27 7.35 -7.80
C TYR A 80 -7.46 6.81 -8.99
N VAL A 81 -7.08 7.66 -9.95
CA VAL A 81 -6.25 7.26 -11.08
C VAL A 81 -4.89 6.76 -10.61
N VAL A 82 -4.22 7.53 -9.74
CA VAL A 82 -2.90 7.14 -9.19
C VAL A 82 -2.99 5.85 -8.39
N MET A 83 -4.05 5.66 -7.61
CA MET A 83 -4.31 4.41 -6.88
C MET A 83 -4.41 3.21 -7.84
N VAL A 84 -5.20 3.32 -8.92
CA VAL A 84 -5.33 2.24 -9.92
C VAL A 84 -3.99 1.96 -10.62
N VAL A 85 -3.28 3.01 -11.04
CA VAL A 85 -1.96 2.88 -11.69
C VAL A 85 -0.95 2.21 -10.75
N ALA A 86 -0.91 2.60 -9.48
CA ALA A 86 -0.01 2.02 -8.50
C ALA A 86 -0.30 0.52 -8.25
N VAL A 87 -1.58 0.13 -8.13
CA VAL A 87 -1.96 -1.28 -8.02
C VAL A 87 -1.56 -2.04 -9.29
N ALA A 88 -1.90 -1.52 -10.48
CA ALA A 88 -1.61 -2.19 -11.75
C ALA A 88 -0.10 -2.41 -11.94
N TYR A 89 0.70 -1.37 -11.71
CA TYR A 89 2.15 -1.44 -11.81
C TYR A 89 2.77 -2.37 -10.76
N GLY A 90 2.29 -2.32 -9.51
CA GLY A 90 2.76 -3.20 -8.44
C GLY A 90 2.44 -4.67 -8.74
N LEU A 91 1.24 -4.97 -9.26
CA LEU A 91 0.88 -6.32 -9.69
C LEU A 91 1.72 -6.77 -10.88
N TYR A 92 1.91 -5.93 -11.90
CA TYR A 92 2.81 -6.22 -13.02
C TYR A 92 4.24 -6.52 -12.56
N SER A 93 4.72 -5.85 -11.51
CA SER A 93 6.06 -6.10 -10.97
C SER A 93 6.16 -7.40 -10.16
N LEU A 94 5.02 -7.94 -9.70
CA LEU A 94 4.95 -9.19 -8.95
C LEU A 94 4.77 -10.43 -9.86
N PHE A 95 4.35 -10.27 -11.11
CA PHE A 95 3.99 -11.35 -12.04
C PHE A 95 4.69 -11.23 -13.38
#